data_AF-A0A2T8IB76-F1
#
_entry.id   AF-A0A2T8IB76-F1
#
_cell.length_a   1.000
_cell.length_b   1.000
_cell.length_c   1.000
_cell.angle_alpha   90.00
_cell.angle_beta   90.00
_cell.angle_gamma   90.00
#
_symmetry.space_group_name_H-M   'P 1'
#
loop_
_entity.id
_entity.type
_entity.pdbx_description
1 polymer ?
#
loop_
_entity_poly.entity_id
_entity_poly.type
_entity_poly.pdbx_seq_one_letter_code
_entity_poly.pdbx_strand_id
1 'polypeptide(L)'
;MMPLSLSTVARTMKTSALYISPDVGVVIGLLKCFPCVETLYFESHSPRNINNTPRSDQLECLDHHLKKLVVTSYAGTESEVNFIKFFILNAKVLEFMKIVTHGSGPYSTQELHLEARASRGAEIVFESDIESCSMVHINHIHDMAMDDPFDLSLCRCENDPIWDMV
;
A
#
# COMPACT_ATOMS: atom_id res chain seq x y z
N MET A 1 19.19 24.64 7.16
CA MET A 1 18.40 23.43 6.82
C MET A 1 19.33 22.24 6.72
N MET A 2 19.04 21.14 7.42
CA MET A 2 19.75 19.86 7.22
C MET A 2 19.13 19.16 5.99
N PRO A 3 19.92 18.58 5.08
CA PRO A 3 19.36 17.87 3.93
C PRO A 3 18.58 16.65 4.42
N LEU A 4 17.32 16.55 4.02
CA LEU A 4 16.52 15.34 4.20
C LEU A 4 17.16 14.22 3.37
N SER A 5 17.53 13.13 4.03
CA SER A 5 18.06 11.96 3.33
C SER A 5 16.92 11.19 2.64
N LEU A 6 17.21 10.50 1.53
CA LEU A 6 16.24 9.66 0.83
C LEU A 6 15.60 8.62 1.77
N SER A 7 16.35 8.10 2.75
CA SER A 7 15.82 7.16 3.75
C SER A 7 14.84 7.83 4.70
N THR A 8 15.04 9.10 5.04
CA THR A 8 14.07 9.88 5.84
C THR A 8 12.76 10.05 5.08
N VAL A 9 12.84 10.46 3.80
CA VAL A 9 11.65 10.65 2.94
C VAL A 9 10.91 9.33 2.71
N ALA A 10 11.64 8.24 2.50
CA ALA A 10 11.00 6.95 2.26
C ALA A 10 10.27 6.42 3.52
N ARG A 11 10.70 6.82 4.72
CA ARG A 11 10.03 6.48 5.99
C ARG A 11 8.85 7.39 6.32
N THR A 12 8.71 8.56 5.70
CA THR A 12 7.52 9.40 5.89
C THR A 12 6.33 8.90 5.07
N MET A 13 6.55 8.08 4.04
CA MET A 13 5.48 7.51 3.24
C MET A 13 4.60 6.56 4.07
N LYS A 14 3.37 7.00 4.37
CA LYS A 14 2.37 6.24 5.14
C LYS A 14 1.34 5.53 4.26
N THR A 15 1.04 6.11 3.11
CA THR A 15 0.04 5.57 2.18
C THR A 15 0.71 5.23 0.86
N SER A 16 0.45 4.04 0.33
CA SER A 16 0.92 3.60 -0.98
C SER A 16 -0.25 3.07 -1.80
N ALA A 17 -0.27 3.40 -3.09
CA ALA A 17 -1.21 2.86 -4.06
C ALA A 17 -0.45 2.21 -5.20
N LEU A 18 -0.74 0.93 -5.46
CA LEU A 18 -0.06 0.13 -6.46
C LEU A 18 -1.04 -0.35 -7.53
N TYR A 19 -0.74 -0.01 -8.77
CA TYR A 19 -1.42 -0.53 -9.95
C TYR A 19 -0.42 -1.32 -10.80
N ILE A 20 -0.17 -2.57 -10.40
CA ILE A 20 0.88 -3.43 -10.97
C ILE A 20 0.39 -4.88 -11.05
N SER A 21 1.20 -5.78 -11.59
CA SER A 21 0.91 -7.21 -11.50
C SER A 21 0.97 -7.70 -10.05
N PRO A 22 0.19 -8.73 -9.66
CA PRO A 22 0.21 -9.33 -8.31
C PRO A 22 1.47 -10.20 -8.08
N ASP A 23 2.65 -9.64 -8.36
CA ASP A 23 3.95 -10.23 -8.11
C ASP A 23 4.40 -9.85 -6.70
N VAL A 24 4.47 -10.84 -5.83
CA VAL A 24 4.86 -10.65 -4.43
C VAL A 24 6.31 -10.15 -4.33
N GLY A 25 7.21 -10.56 -5.22
CA GLY A 25 8.60 -10.12 -5.25
C GLY A 25 8.75 -8.63 -5.56
N VAL A 26 7.97 -8.12 -6.51
CA VAL A 26 7.95 -6.68 -6.83
C VAL A 26 7.45 -5.87 -5.65
N VAL A 27 6.35 -6.31 -5.01
CA VAL A 27 5.80 -5.61 -3.85
C VAL A 27 6.73 -5.67 -2.64
N ILE A 28 7.40 -6.80 -2.40
CA ILE A 28 8.46 -6.89 -1.37
C ILE A 28 9.54 -5.83 -1.63
N GLY A 29 9.99 -5.65 -2.87
CA GLY A 29 10.97 -4.62 -3.24
C GLY A 29 10.50 -3.21 -2.88
N LEU A 30 9.25 -2.89 -3.22
CA LEU A 30 8.64 -1.59 -2.90
C LEU A 30 8.50 -1.37 -1.40
N LEU A 31 8.04 -2.39 -0.67
CA LEU A 31 7.88 -2.33 0.79
C LEU A 31 9.21 -2.23 1.54
N LYS A 32 10.32 -2.70 0.96
CA LYS A 32 11.67 -2.44 1.48
C LYS A 32 12.09 -0.99 1.31
N CYS A 33 11.67 -0.35 0.22
CA CYS A 33 11.93 1.08 0.02
C CYS A 33 11.11 1.92 1.01
N PHE A 34 9.87 1.52 1.31
CA PHE A 34 8.96 2.27 2.18
C PHE A 34 8.60 1.45 3.44
N PRO A 35 9.52 1.35 4.41
CA PRO A 35 9.39 0.42 5.53
C PRO A 35 8.31 0.82 6.55
N CYS A 36 7.74 2.02 6.46
CA CYS A 36 6.76 2.56 7.42
C CYS A 36 5.36 2.78 6.82
N VAL A 37 5.06 2.15 5.68
CA VAL A 37 3.72 2.18 5.07
C VAL A 37 2.70 1.59 6.03
N GLU A 38 1.63 2.35 6.27
CA GLU A 38 0.50 1.98 7.13
C GLU A 38 -0.73 1.56 6.32
N THR A 39 -0.94 2.17 5.15
CA THR A 39 -2.05 1.86 4.25
C THR A 39 -1.55 1.50 2.87
N LEU A 40 -1.94 0.31 2.38
CA LEU A 40 -1.64 -0.16 1.04
C LEU A 40 -2.94 -0.33 0.24
N TYR A 41 -3.05 0.39 -0.86
CA TYR A 41 -4.06 0.17 -1.89
C TYR A 41 -3.42 -0.64 -3.03
N PHE A 42 -4.07 -1.70 -3.46
CA PHE A 42 -3.59 -2.56 -4.54
C PHE A 42 -4.71 -2.80 -5.55
N GLU A 43 -4.34 -2.72 -6.82
CA GLU A 43 -5.18 -3.08 -7.93
C GLU A 43 -4.33 -3.77 -9.00
N SER A 44 -4.84 -4.89 -9.51
CA SER A 44 -4.12 -5.70 -10.49
C SER A 44 -4.29 -5.11 -11.90
N HIS A 45 -3.18 -4.71 -12.55
CA HIS A 45 -3.21 -4.23 -13.95
C HIS A 45 -3.31 -5.38 -14.96
N SER A 46 -2.86 -6.59 -14.60
CA SER A 46 -3.00 -7.78 -15.44
C SER A 46 -2.89 -9.05 -14.60
N PRO A 47 -3.93 -9.91 -14.54
CA PRO A 47 -3.91 -11.14 -13.78
C PRO A 47 -3.21 -12.26 -14.57
N ARG A 48 -1.96 -12.01 -15.01
CA ARG A 48 -1.13 -13.08 -15.56
C ARG A 48 -0.65 -13.96 -14.40
N ASN A 49 -0.60 -15.27 -14.64
CA ASN A 49 -0.05 -16.21 -13.69
C ASN A 49 1.47 -15.99 -13.57
N ILE A 50 1.88 -15.44 -12.43
CA ILE A 50 3.29 -15.26 -12.09
C ILE A 50 3.65 -16.33 -11.06
N ASN A 51 4.75 -17.04 -11.29
CA ASN A 51 5.28 -18.03 -10.35
C ASN A 51 5.90 -17.29 -9.16
N ASN A 52 5.07 -16.91 -8.21
CA ASN A 52 5.50 -16.26 -6.98
C ASN A 52 6.10 -17.31 -6.03
N THR A 53 7.43 -17.28 -5.86
CA THR A 53 8.08 -17.94 -4.71
C THR A 53 8.50 -16.84 -3.74
N PRO A 54 7.73 -16.57 -2.68
CA PRO A 54 8.10 -15.55 -1.72
C PRO A 54 9.39 -15.96 -1.02
N ARG A 55 10.41 -15.10 -1.07
CA ARG A 55 11.54 -15.19 -0.14
C ARG A 55 11.07 -14.58 1.18
N SER A 56 11.15 -15.34 2.27
CA SER A 56 10.89 -14.86 3.63
C SER A 56 11.97 -13.86 4.06
N ASP A 57 11.90 -12.66 3.52
CA ASP A 57 12.61 -11.52 4.08
C ASP A 57 11.69 -10.87 5.11
N GLN A 58 12.19 -10.65 6.32
CA GLN A 58 11.48 -9.86 7.32
C GLN A 58 11.26 -8.44 6.78
N LEU A 59 10.00 -8.00 6.76
CA LEU A 59 9.63 -6.66 6.33
C LEU A 59 9.17 -5.85 7.52
N GLU A 60 9.88 -4.76 7.82
CA GLU A 60 9.53 -3.84 8.92
C GLU A 60 8.07 -3.36 8.81
N CYS A 61 7.62 -3.05 7.59
CA CYS A 61 6.26 -2.59 7.35
C CYS A 61 5.21 -3.63 7.77
N LEU A 62 5.38 -4.91 7.43
CA LEU A 62 4.43 -5.96 7.78
C LEU A 62 4.46 -6.30 9.27
N ASP A 63 5.63 -6.18 9.89
CA ASP A 63 5.83 -6.49 11.30
C ASP A 63 5.29 -5.38 12.23
N HIS A 64 5.35 -4.10 11.80
CA HIS A 64 5.12 -2.98 12.73
C HIS A 64 4.22 -1.86 12.23
N HIS A 65 3.97 -1.71 10.92
CA HIS A 65 3.34 -0.49 10.39
C HIS A 65 2.06 -0.73 9.59
N LEU A 66 1.98 -1.79 8.79
CA LEU A 66 0.88 -2.01 7.84
C LEU A 66 -0.42 -2.38 8.56
N LYS A 67 -1.32 -1.41 8.70
CA LYS A 67 -2.62 -1.54 9.37
C LYS A 67 -3.77 -1.78 8.40
N LYS A 68 -3.69 -1.25 7.17
CA LYS A 68 -4.78 -1.29 6.19
C LYS A 68 -4.31 -1.83 4.84
N LEU A 69 -5.03 -2.83 4.31
CA LEU A 69 -4.88 -3.31 2.93
C LEU A 69 -6.22 -3.22 2.20
N VAL A 70 -6.24 -2.57 1.04
CA VAL A 70 -7.42 -2.53 0.17
C VAL A 70 -7.04 -3.10 -1.18
N VAL A 71 -7.68 -4.19 -1.57
CA VAL A 71 -7.53 -4.81 -2.89
C VAL A 71 -8.80 -4.52 -3.68
N THR A 72 -8.64 -3.90 -4.84
CA THR A 72 -9.76 -3.58 -5.74
C THR A 72 -9.67 -4.35 -7.04
N SER A 73 -10.81 -4.44 -7.74
CA SER A 73 -10.93 -5.19 -9.00
C SER A 73 -10.49 -6.66 -8.88
N TYR A 74 -10.67 -7.28 -7.70
CA TYR A 74 -10.26 -8.65 -7.43
C TYR A 74 -11.04 -9.63 -8.31
N ALA A 75 -10.32 -10.37 -9.16
CA ALA A 75 -10.89 -11.36 -10.08
C ALA A 75 -10.82 -12.79 -9.52
N GLY A 76 -10.10 -13.03 -8.43
CA GLY A 76 -9.95 -14.36 -7.83
C GLY A 76 -8.98 -15.27 -8.58
N THR A 77 -8.04 -14.69 -9.32
CA THR A 77 -7.00 -15.47 -10.00
C THR A 77 -5.99 -16.04 -9.00
N GLU A 78 -5.33 -17.15 -9.36
CA GLU A 78 -4.35 -17.81 -8.48
C GLU A 78 -3.25 -16.83 -8.00
N SER A 79 -2.79 -15.93 -8.87
CA SER A 79 -1.78 -14.93 -8.51
C SER A 79 -2.30 -13.90 -7.51
N GLU A 80 -3.54 -13.44 -7.64
CA GLU A 80 -4.16 -12.54 -6.67
C GLU A 80 -4.42 -13.25 -5.33
N VAL A 81 -4.87 -14.50 -5.35
CA VAL A 81 -5.02 -15.33 -4.15
C VAL A 81 -3.68 -15.46 -3.42
N ASN A 82 -2.61 -15.80 -4.13
CA ASN A 82 -1.27 -15.92 -3.55
C ASN A 82 -0.74 -14.58 -3.03
N PHE A 83 -1.03 -13.48 -3.71
CA PHE A 83 -0.70 -12.14 -3.26
C PHE A 83 -1.41 -11.78 -1.95
N ILE A 84 -2.71 -11.99 -1.85
CA ILE A 84 -3.48 -11.70 -0.64
C ILE A 84 -3.04 -12.62 0.51
N LYS A 85 -2.81 -13.92 0.24
CA LYS A 85 -2.26 -14.87 1.22
C LYS A 85 -0.96 -14.38 1.82
N PHE A 86 -0.06 -13.80 1.02
CA PHE A 86 1.19 -13.27 1.53
C PHE A 86 0.95 -12.24 2.65
N PHE A 87 0.00 -11.30 2.47
CA PHE A 87 -0.32 -10.32 3.52
C PHE A 87 -1.03 -10.95 4.71
N ILE A 88 -2.00 -11.86 4.47
CA ILE A 88 -2.69 -12.59 5.54
C ILE A 88 -1.69 -13.29 6.46
N LEU A 89 -0.70 -13.96 5.88
CA LEU A 89 0.26 -14.79 6.61
C LEU A 89 1.39 -13.99 7.27
N ASN A 90 1.68 -12.76 6.81
CA ASN A 90 2.87 -12.02 7.25
C ASN A 90 2.58 -10.66 7.92
N ALA A 91 1.42 -10.03 7.69
CA ALA A 91 1.10 -8.73 8.27
C ALA A 91 0.60 -8.88 9.72
N LYS A 92 1.50 -8.64 10.68
CA LYS A 92 1.27 -8.90 12.11
C LYS A 92 0.41 -7.86 12.80
N VAL A 93 0.43 -6.63 12.30
CA VAL A 93 -0.29 -5.48 12.86
C VAL A 93 -1.46 -5.04 11.97
N LEU A 94 -1.87 -5.89 11.02
CA LEU A 94 -2.99 -5.56 10.14
C LEU A 94 -4.27 -5.45 10.95
N GLU A 95 -4.98 -4.34 10.81
CA GLU A 95 -6.24 -4.06 11.50
C GLU A 95 -7.42 -4.26 10.57
N PHE A 96 -7.26 -3.92 9.28
CA PHE A 96 -8.34 -3.95 8.30
C PHE A 96 -7.85 -4.42 6.92
N MET A 97 -8.60 -5.35 6.33
CA MET A 97 -8.43 -5.78 4.94
C MET A 97 -9.77 -5.69 4.19
N LYS A 98 -9.79 -5.01 3.05
CA LYS A 98 -10.96 -4.93 2.18
C LYS A 98 -10.63 -5.52 0.82
N ILE A 99 -11.47 -6.44 0.35
CA ILE A 99 -11.35 -7.06 -0.96
C ILE A 99 -12.61 -6.71 -1.75
N VAL A 100 -12.43 -5.87 -2.76
CA VAL A 100 -13.49 -5.41 -3.66
C VAL A 100 -13.38 -6.17 -4.97
N THR A 101 -14.45 -6.87 -5.30
CA THR A 101 -14.55 -7.72 -6.50
C THR A 101 -15.13 -6.96 -7.68
N HIS A 102 -14.70 -7.32 -8.89
CA HIS A 102 -15.28 -6.77 -10.11
C HIS A 102 -16.48 -7.61 -10.56
N GLY A 103 -17.70 -7.04 -10.44
CA GLY A 103 -18.94 -7.68 -10.88
C GLY A 103 -19.56 -8.67 -9.89
N SER A 104 -20.59 -9.40 -10.35
CA SER A 104 -21.48 -10.20 -9.48
C SER A 104 -21.24 -11.72 -9.50
N GLY A 105 -20.04 -12.18 -9.89
CA GLY A 105 -19.72 -13.60 -10.01
C GLY A 105 -19.40 -14.28 -8.66
N PRO A 106 -19.50 -15.62 -8.53
CA PRO A 106 -19.05 -16.31 -7.33
C PRO A 106 -17.51 -16.29 -7.28
N TYR A 107 -16.93 -15.50 -6.38
CA TYR A 107 -15.48 -15.46 -6.15
C TYR A 107 -15.08 -16.50 -5.10
N SER A 108 -13.96 -17.19 -5.33
CA SER A 108 -13.40 -18.14 -4.36
C SER A 108 -12.65 -17.37 -3.26
N THR A 109 -13.29 -17.23 -2.10
CA THR A 109 -12.64 -16.77 -0.86
C THR A 109 -12.10 -17.93 -0.03
N GLN A 110 -12.55 -19.16 -0.31
CA GLN A 110 -12.18 -20.38 0.43
C GLN A 110 -10.68 -20.64 0.38
N GLU A 111 -10.00 -20.21 -0.68
CA GLU A 111 -8.57 -20.43 -0.80
C GLU A 111 -7.73 -19.48 0.04
N LEU A 112 -8.26 -18.37 0.59
CA LEU A 112 -7.44 -17.37 1.29
C LEU A 112 -6.94 -17.80 2.67
N HIS A 113 -7.45 -18.91 3.22
CA HIS A 113 -7.01 -19.48 4.51
C HIS A 113 -6.99 -18.44 5.65
N LEU A 114 -8.08 -17.68 5.82
CA LEU A 114 -8.18 -16.58 6.78
C LEU A 114 -7.91 -16.99 8.24
N GLU A 115 -7.98 -18.29 8.55
CA GLU A 115 -7.68 -18.85 9.88
C GLU A 115 -6.18 -18.84 10.20
N ALA A 116 -5.31 -18.82 9.19
CA ALA A 116 -3.86 -18.79 9.36
C ALA A 116 -3.30 -17.36 9.49
N ARG A 117 -4.17 -16.36 9.65
CA ARG A 117 -3.76 -14.95 9.65
C ARG A 117 -2.81 -14.60 10.79
N ALA A 118 -1.77 -13.84 10.48
CA ALA A 118 -0.80 -13.33 11.46
C ALA A 118 -1.45 -12.37 12.46
N SER A 119 -2.30 -11.46 11.98
CA SER A 119 -3.12 -10.59 12.83
C SER A 119 -4.49 -11.22 13.10
N ARG A 120 -4.66 -11.80 14.29
CA ARG A 120 -5.93 -12.46 14.67
C ARG A 120 -7.13 -11.52 14.75
N GLY A 121 -6.89 -10.26 15.09
CA GLY A 121 -7.91 -9.22 15.26
C GLY A 121 -8.28 -8.48 13.99
N ALA A 122 -7.61 -8.73 12.86
CA ALA A 122 -7.88 -8.03 11.61
C ALA A 122 -9.32 -8.25 11.15
N GLU A 123 -10.04 -7.17 10.87
CA GLU A 123 -11.33 -7.21 10.20
C GLU A 123 -11.11 -7.41 8.69
N ILE A 124 -11.80 -8.38 8.10
CA ILE A 124 -11.70 -8.70 6.67
C ILE A 124 -13.07 -8.57 6.04
N VAL A 125 -13.23 -7.61 5.15
CA VAL A 125 -14.49 -7.29 4.48
C VAL A 125 -14.39 -7.61 3.00
N PHE A 126 -15.44 -8.23 2.48
CA PHE A 126 -15.61 -8.50 1.06
C PHE A 126 -16.77 -7.66 0.52
N GLU A 127 -16.52 -6.94 -0.57
CA GLU A 127 -17.51 -6.12 -1.25
C GLU A 127 -17.55 -6.42 -2.74
N SER A 128 -18.71 -6.22 -3.34
CA SER A 128 -18.90 -6.26 -4.80
C SER A 128 -19.11 -4.85 -5.31
N ASP A 129 -18.25 -4.42 -6.23
CA ASP A 129 -18.46 -3.17 -6.92
C ASP A 129 -19.16 -3.43 -8.26
N ILE A 130 -20.34 -2.83 -8.42
CA ILE A 130 -21.20 -2.94 -9.60
C ILE A 130 -20.95 -1.72 -10.52
N GLU A 131 -20.39 -0.63 -9.98
CA GLU A 131 -20.16 0.62 -10.70
C GLU A 131 -18.71 0.64 -11.21
N SER A 132 -18.50 -0.02 -12.36
CA SER A 132 -17.22 -0.09 -13.05
C SER A 132 -16.50 1.27 -13.16
N CYS A 133 -15.40 1.44 -12.44
CA CYS A 133 -14.18 2.05 -12.98
C CYS A 133 -12.97 1.77 -12.08
N SER A 134 -12.07 0.94 -12.60
CA SER A 134 -10.72 0.69 -12.08
C SER A 134 -9.91 1.98 -12.01
N MET A 135 -9.73 2.48 -10.80
CA MET A 135 -8.61 3.27 -10.29
C MET A 135 -8.97 3.52 -8.83
N VAL A 136 -8.00 3.42 -7.92
CA VAL A 136 -8.15 3.82 -6.50
C VAL A 136 -9.05 5.04 -6.44
N HIS A 137 -10.28 4.85 -5.96
CA HIS A 137 -11.36 5.80 -6.15
C HIS A 137 -10.87 7.19 -5.76
N ILE A 138 -11.09 8.23 -6.59
CA ILE A 138 -10.60 9.61 -6.37
C ILE A 138 -10.91 10.08 -4.94
N ASN A 139 -11.97 9.55 -4.33
CA ASN A 139 -12.36 9.78 -2.94
C ASN A 139 -11.22 9.52 -1.92
N HIS A 140 -10.27 8.64 -2.21
CA HIS A 140 -9.12 8.34 -1.34
C HIS A 140 -7.85 9.11 -1.72
N ILE A 141 -7.89 10.01 -2.71
CA ILE A 141 -6.71 10.80 -3.11
C ILE A 141 -6.21 11.70 -1.99
N HIS A 142 -7.12 12.15 -1.12
CA HIS A 142 -6.80 12.94 0.05
C HIS A 142 -6.02 12.15 1.12
N ASP A 143 -6.21 10.82 1.20
CA ASP A 143 -5.42 9.96 2.09
C ASP A 143 -3.95 9.81 1.61
N MET A 144 -3.69 10.18 0.36
CA MET A 144 -2.37 10.14 -0.27
C MET A 144 -1.66 11.50 -0.27
N ALA A 145 -2.36 12.58 0.06
CA ALA A 145 -1.76 13.90 0.20
C ALA A 145 -0.95 13.95 1.50
N MET A 146 0.38 13.74 1.39
CA MET A 146 1.28 14.33 2.37
C MET A 146 1.36 15.83 2.11
N ASP A 147 1.55 16.62 3.17
CA ASP A 147 2.11 17.96 3.02
C ASP A 147 3.35 17.84 2.12
N ASP A 148 3.39 18.58 1.01
CA ASP A 148 4.46 18.44 0.02
C ASP A 148 5.81 18.67 0.71
N PRO A 149 6.69 17.65 0.78
CA PRO A 149 7.98 17.78 1.46
C PRO A 149 8.93 18.75 0.74
N PHE A 150 8.57 19.23 -0.45
CA PHE A 150 9.23 20.28 -1.22
C PHE A 150 8.43 21.59 -1.29
N ASP A 151 7.37 21.75 -0.49
CA ASP A 151 6.64 23.01 -0.42
C ASP A 151 7.53 24.11 0.17
N LEU A 152 8.11 24.91 -0.73
CA LEU A 152 8.96 26.06 -0.40
C LEU A 152 8.15 27.25 0.14
N SER A 153 6.81 27.17 0.22
CA SER A 153 5.98 28.24 0.80
C SER A 153 6.22 28.43 2.31
N LEU A 154 6.84 27.45 2.98
CA LEU A 154 7.29 27.53 4.37
C LEU A 154 8.70 28.13 4.52
N CYS A 155 9.40 28.44 3.43
CA CYS A 155 10.64 29.21 3.50
C CYS A 155 10.31 30.68 3.82
N ARG A 156 10.22 31.02 5.10
CA ARG A 156 10.49 32.39 5.56
C ARG A 156 11.98 32.66 5.39
N CYS A 157 12.39 33.00 4.17
CA CYS A 157 13.52 33.90 4.02
C CYS A 157 13.02 35.27 4.52
N GLU A 158 13.26 35.56 5.79
CA GLU A 158 13.29 36.95 6.22
C GLU A 158 14.38 37.62 5.39
N ASN A 159 13.96 38.56 4.54
CA ASN A 159 14.87 39.47 3.90
C ASN A 159 15.52 40.30 5.00
N ASP A 160 16.71 39.91 5.45
CA ASP A 160 17.54 40.78 6.28
C ASP A 160 17.89 42.04 5.47
N PRO A 161 17.53 43.25 5.93
CA PRO A 161 17.96 44.47 5.28
C PRO A 161 19.33 44.83 5.87
N ILE A 162 20.42 44.57 5.14
CA ILE A 162 21.74 45.06 5.56
C ILE A 162 22.46 45.75 4.41
N TRP A 163 22.14 47.05 4.31
CA TRP A 163 22.97 48.23 4.08
C TRP A 163 23.91 48.31 2.87
N ASP A 164 23.66 49.35 2.07
CA ASP A 164 24.67 50.13 1.35
C ASP A 164 26.01 50.19 2.11
N MET A 165 27.10 49.84 1.42
CA MET A 165 28.40 50.51 1.51
C MET A 165 29.37 49.89 0.49
N VAL A 166 29.46 50.51 -0.69
CA VAL A 166 30.62 51.14 -1.35
C VAL A 166 30.35 51.29 -2.84
#